data_AF-A0A314Y9S4-F1
#
_entry.id   AF-A0A314Y9S4-F1
#
_cell.length_a   1.000
_cell.length_b   1.000
_cell.length_c   1.000
_cell.angle_alpha   90.00
_cell.angle_beta   90.00
_cell.angle_gamma   90.00
#
_symmetry.space_group_name_H-M   'P 1'
#
loop_
_entity.id
_entity.type
_entity.pdbx_description
1 polymer ?
#
loop_
_entity_poly.entity_id
_entity_poly.type
_entity_poly.pdbx_seq_one_letter_code
_entity_poly.pdbx_strand_id
1 'polypeptide(L)'
;MAELHQARVKFKVGTSESLFDIKFSSGILEIPKLRVSDSTELTFRNLLAFEQCHCKNMNYLTNYVFLMKRLVSSSKDVELLLVEHGIVQNRIGENSGAIVTWKRTTSK
;
A
#
# COMPACT_ATOMS: atom_id res chain seq x y z
N MET A 1 -0.14 18.99 -5.32
CA MET A 1 0.64 19.05 -4.07
C MET A 1 0.22 17.84 -3.25
N ALA A 2 1.16 17.10 -2.67
CA ALA A 2 0.87 15.91 -1.87
C ALA A 2 0.26 16.33 -0.51
N GLU A 3 -0.96 15.87 -0.20
CA GLU A 3 -1.68 16.23 1.04
C GLU A 3 -0.94 15.75 2.30
N LEU A 4 -0.18 14.65 2.20
CA LEU A 4 0.59 14.07 3.30
C LEU A 4 1.78 14.92 3.75
N HIS A 5 2.45 15.61 2.82
CA HIS A 5 3.53 16.55 3.16
C HIS A 5 3.02 17.77 3.93
N GLN A 6 1.78 18.21 3.67
CA GLN A 6 1.17 19.32 4.41
C GLN A 6 0.79 18.91 5.84
N ALA A 7 0.46 17.64 6.07
CA ALA A 7 0.06 17.11 7.37
C ALA A 7 1.23 16.86 8.35
N ARG A 8 2.49 17.10 7.96
CA ARG A 8 3.72 16.82 8.75
C ARG A 8 3.84 15.35 9.21
N VAL A 9 3.13 14.43 8.56
CA VAL A 9 3.21 12.99 8.86
C VAL A 9 4.52 12.45 8.32
N LYS A 10 5.29 11.77 9.16
CA LYS A 10 6.51 11.06 8.76
C LYS A 10 6.19 9.58 8.54
N PHE A 11 6.87 8.96 7.59
CA PHE A 11 6.69 7.55 7.30
C PHE A 11 7.86 6.73 7.84
N LYS A 12 7.57 5.50 8.25
CA LYS A 12 8.60 4.54 8.69
C LYS A 12 8.20 3.13 8.27
N VAL A 13 9.18 2.32 7.91
CA VAL A 13 8.96 0.89 7.65
C VAL A 13 8.78 0.16 8.98
N GLY A 14 7.66 -0.55 9.11
CA GLY A 14 7.40 -1.45 10.22
C GLY A 14 8.10 -2.79 10.06
N THR A 15 8.43 -3.41 11.20
CA THR A 15 9.11 -4.73 11.25
C THR A 15 8.13 -5.91 11.34
N SER A 16 6.84 -5.64 11.39
CA SER A 16 5.81 -6.67 11.51
C SER A 16 5.71 -7.53 10.26
N GLU A 17 5.43 -8.82 10.44
CA GLU A 17 5.14 -9.74 9.34
C GLU A 17 3.69 -9.62 8.86
N SER A 18 2.80 -9.09 9.70
CA SER A 18 1.41 -8.83 9.32
C SER A 18 1.31 -7.51 8.58
N LEU A 19 0.76 -7.52 7.36
CA LEU A 19 0.50 -6.31 6.58
C LEU A 19 -0.49 -5.35 7.25
N PHE A 20 -1.30 -5.86 8.18
CA PHE A 20 -2.34 -5.09 8.86
C PHE A 20 -1.84 -4.37 10.12
N ASP A 21 -0.60 -4.62 10.57
CA ASP A 21 -0.04 -4.03 11.79
C ASP A 21 0.50 -2.61 11.55
N ILE A 22 -0.41 -1.71 11.17
CA ILE A 22 -0.13 -0.30 10.91
C ILE A 22 -0.25 0.48 12.23
N LYS A 23 0.78 1.27 12.55
CA LYS A 23 0.83 2.04 13.81
C LYS A 23 0.99 3.52 13.52
N PHE A 24 0.25 4.35 14.24
CA PHE A 24 0.41 5.79 14.21
C PHE A 24 0.71 6.31 15.61
N SER A 25 1.92 6.86 15.80
CA SER A 25 2.35 7.41 17.08
C SER A 25 3.26 8.60 16.86
N SER A 26 3.01 9.70 17.59
CA SER A 26 3.86 10.90 17.58
C SER A 26 4.12 11.48 16.19
N GLY A 27 3.11 11.45 15.31
CA GLY A 27 3.21 11.95 13.94
C GLY A 27 3.98 11.04 12.97
N ILE A 28 4.35 9.84 13.42
CA ILE A 28 4.99 8.81 12.59
C ILE A 28 3.96 7.74 12.26
N LEU A 29 3.74 7.50 10.96
CA LEU A 29 2.97 6.40 10.43
C LEU A 29 3.93 5.27 10.06
N GLU A 30 3.91 4.21 10.86
CA GLU A 30 4.70 3.00 10.65
C GLU A 30 3.85 1.97 9.88
N ILE A 31 4.33 1.59 8.69
CA ILE A 31 3.63 0.67 7.79
C ILE A 31 4.54 -0.54 7.53
N PRO A 32 4.06 -1.77 7.76
CA PRO A 32 4.79 -2.98 7.43
C PRO A 32 5.19 -3.01 5.94
N LYS A 33 6.36 -3.59 5.65
CA LYS A 33 6.89 -3.62 4.29
C LYS A 33 6.02 -4.48 3.36
N LEU A 34 5.42 -3.85 2.35
CA LEU A 34 4.67 -4.55 1.30
C LEU A 34 5.61 -4.99 0.19
N ARG A 35 5.66 -6.29 -0.09
CA ARG A 35 6.42 -6.83 -1.23
C ARG A 35 5.45 -7.09 -2.38
N VAL A 36 5.67 -6.41 -3.50
CA VAL A 36 4.83 -6.54 -4.69
C VAL A 36 5.54 -7.40 -5.71
N SER A 37 4.90 -8.49 -6.11
CA SER A 37 5.27 -9.41 -7.20
C SER A 37 4.19 -9.42 -8.28
N ASP A 38 4.45 -10.09 -9.40
CA ASP A 38 3.48 -10.26 -10.49
C ASP A 38 2.15 -10.88 -10.05
N SER A 39 2.17 -11.75 -9.03
CA SER A 39 0.99 -12.40 -8.48
C SER A 39 0.26 -11.59 -7.40
N THR A 40 0.84 -10.48 -6.92
CA THR A 40 0.29 -9.71 -5.80
C THR A 40 -1.06 -9.10 -6.14
N GLU A 41 -1.22 -8.52 -7.34
CA GLU A 41 -2.51 -7.97 -7.78
C GLU A 41 -3.61 -9.06 -7.80
N LEU A 42 -3.30 -10.22 -8.40
CA LEU A 42 -4.26 -11.32 -8.49
C LEU A 42 -4.67 -11.84 -7.10
N THR A 43 -3.69 -11.96 -6.20
CA THR A 43 -3.91 -12.42 -4.83
C THR A 43 -4.84 -11.46 -4.08
N PHE A 44 -4.58 -10.15 -4.15
CA PHE A 44 -5.40 -9.12 -3.50
C PHE A 44 -6.84 -9.10 -4.04
N ARG A 45 -7.02 -9.21 -5.36
CA ARG A 45 -8.36 -9.27 -5.98
C ARG A 45 -9.15 -10.50 -5.51
N ASN A 46 -8.52 -11.67 -5.49
CA ASN A 46 -9.18 -12.91 -5.07
C ASN A 46 -9.55 -12.86 -3.58
N LEU A 47 -8.66 -12.34 -2.74
CA LEU A 47 -8.92 -12.21 -1.30
C LEU A 47 -10.00 -11.15 -1.01
N LEU A 48 -10.05 -10.04 -1.76
CA LEU A 48 -11.12 -9.05 -1.63
C LEU A 48 -12.48 -9.64 -2.03
N ALA A 49 -12.54 -10.38 -3.14
CA ALA A 49 -13.77 -11.06 -3.55
C ALA A 49 -14.20 -12.10 -2.51
N PHE A 50 -13.26 -12.85 -1.95
CA PHE A 50 -13.54 -13.79 -0.86
C PHE A 50 -14.10 -13.07 0.37
N GLU A 51 -13.45 -11.98 0.82
CA GLU A 51 -13.89 -11.16 1.95
C GLU A 51 -15.32 -10.63 1.73
N GLN A 52 -15.59 -10.05 0.56
CA GLN A 52 -16.91 -9.47 0.23
C GLN A 52 -18.02 -10.51 0.11
N CYS A 53 -17.72 -11.71 -0.40
CA CYS A 53 -18.74 -12.76 -0.58
C CYS A 53 -18.99 -13.58 0.69
N HIS A 54 -17.98 -13.79 1.53
CA HIS A 54 -18.05 -14.79 2.61
C HIS A 54 -17.87 -14.19 4.01
N CYS A 55 -17.29 -13.00 4.14
CA CYS A 55 -16.94 -12.41 5.44
C CYS A 55 -17.78 -11.16 5.74
N LYS A 56 -19.07 -11.34 6.01
CA LYS A 56 -20.05 -10.24 6.22
C LYS A 56 -19.65 -9.17 7.25
N ASN A 57 -18.75 -9.47 8.19
CA ASN A 57 -18.32 -8.57 9.26
C ASN A 57 -16.79 -8.36 9.34
N MET A 58 -16.01 -8.85 8.39
CA MET A 58 -14.56 -8.61 8.37
C MET A 58 -14.21 -7.79 7.13
N ASN A 59 -13.63 -6.62 7.36
CA ASN A 59 -13.22 -5.68 6.30
C ASN A 59 -11.72 -5.39 6.40
N TYR A 60 -10.92 -6.33 6.88
CA TYR A 60 -9.50 -6.09 7.14
C TYR A 60 -8.75 -5.77 5.85
N LEU A 61 -8.97 -6.57 4.80
CA LEU A 61 -8.34 -6.35 3.52
C LEU A 61 -8.94 -5.17 2.79
N THR A 62 -10.26 -5.01 2.81
CA THR A 62 -10.95 -3.84 2.24
C THR A 62 -10.45 -2.54 2.86
N ASN A 63 -10.35 -2.47 4.20
CA ASN A 63 -9.84 -1.29 4.91
C ASN A 63 -8.37 -1.02 4.59
N TYR A 64 -7.54 -2.08 4.52
CA TYR A 64 -6.14 -1.94 4.15
C TYR A 64 -5.97 -1.37 2.73
N VAL A 65 -6.70 -1.93 1.75
CA VAL A 65 -6.65 -1.48 0.35
C VAL A 65 -7.16 -0.04 0.24
N PHE A 66 -8.23 0.30 0.97
CA PHE A 66 -8.74 1.67 1.01
C PHE A 66 -7.71 2.65 1.59
N LEU A 67 -7.08 2.30 2.73
CA LEU A 67 -6.04 3.12 3.34
C LEU A 67 -4.85 3.33 2.39
N MET A 68 -4.34 2.25 1.79
CA MET A 68 -3.23 2.33 0.85
C MET A 68 -3.59 3.18 -0.39
N LYS A 69 -4.81 3.07 -0.92
CA LYS A 69 -5.28 3.92 -2.01
C LYS A 69 -5.32 5.41 -1.63
N ARG A 70 -5.66 5.73 -0.37
CA ARG A 70 -5.66 7.11 0.14
C ARG A 70 -4.25 7.65 0.36
N LEU A 71 -3.35 6.82 0.87
CA LEU A 71 -1.94 7.17 1.06
C LEU A 71 -1.22 7.37 -0.27
N VAL A 72 -1.60 6.63 -1.30
CA VAL A 72 -0.98 6.61 -2.64
C VAL A 72 -1.88 7.36 -3.64
N SER A 73 -2.31 8.56 -3.28
CA SER A 73 -3.29 9.33 -4.06
C SER A 73 -2.66 10.14 -5.21
N SER A 74 -1.37 10.44 -5.13
CA SER A 74 -0.62 11.08 -6.22
C SER A 74 0.63 10.28 -6.63
N SER A 75 1.12 10.51 -7.85
CA SER A 75 2.38 9.91 -8.32
C SER A 75 3.60 10.29 -7.46
N LYS A 76 3.53 11.40 -6.73
CA LYS A 76 4.56 11.81 -5.78
C LYS A 76 4.49 10.98 -4.49
N ASP A 77 3.29 10.62 -4.04
CA ASP A 77 3.13 9.77 -2.85
C ASP A 77 3.59 8.34 -3.14
N VAL A 78 3.33 7.86 -4.36
CA VAL A 78 3.88 6.61 -4.90
C VAL A 78 5.41 6.61 -4.79
N GLU A 79 6.07 7.67 -5.29
CA GLU A 79 7.52 7.81 -5.26
C GLU A 79 8.07 7.89 -3.83
N LEU A 80 7.42 8.66 -2.95
CA LEU A 80 7.83 8.81 -1.54
C LEU A 80 7.73 7.49 -0.75
N LEU A 81 6.70 6.70 -1.00
CA LEU A 81 6.49 5.41 -0.31
C LEU A 81 7.34 4.27 -0.89
N LEU A 82 7.58 4.27 -2.21
CA LEU A 82 8.39 3.25 -2.91
C LEU A 82 9.89 3.52 -2.78
N VAL A 83 10.32 4.75 -3.08
CA VAL A 83 11.72 5.09 -3.33
C VAL A 83 12.37 5.64 -2.07
N GLU A 84 11.71 6.58 -1.39
CA GLU A 84 12.31 7.29 -0.26
C GLU A 84 12.22 6.50 1.06
N HIS A 85 11.05 5.93 1.35
CA HIS A 85 10.82 5.22 2.62
C HIS A 85 10.92 3.69 2.50
N GLY A 86 10.93 3.12 1.28
CA GLY A 86 11.07 1.68 1.07
C GLY A 86 9.94 0.82 1.68
N ILE A 87 8.77 1.42 1.92
CA ILE A 87 7.57 0.76 2.47
C ILE A 87 7.04 -0.25 1.47
N VAL A 88 7.12 0.06 0.18
CA VAL A 88 6.75 -0.85 -0.90
C VAL A 88 8.00 -1.29 -1.64
N GLN A 89 8.24 -2.60 -1.68
CA GLN A 89 9.32 -3.21 -2.47
C GLN A 89 8.73 -3.82 -3.73
N ASN A 90 9.10 -3.26 -4.89
CA ASN A 90 8.78 -3.84 -6.17
C ASN A 90 9.74 -5.01 -6.50
N ARG A 91 9.20 -6.20 -6.76
CA ARG A 91 9.92 -7.39 -7.25
C ARG A 91 9.47 -7.81 -8.64
N ILE A 92 8.64 -6.99 -9.29
CA ILE A 92 8.30 -7.14 -10.70
C ILE A 92 9.58 -6.85 -11.48
N GLY A 93 9.92 -7.74 -12.42
CA GLY A 93 11.21 -7.79 -13.11
C GLY A 93 11.79 -6.41 -13.42
N GLU A 94 13.10 -6.26 -13.20
CA GLU A 94 13.92 -5.02 -13.17
C GLU A 94 13.82 -4.10 -14.41
N ASN A 95 12.93 -4.38 -15.37
CA ASN A 95 12.82 -3.65 -16.63
C ASN A 95 11.45 -3.00 -16.91
N SER A 96 10.58 -2.83 -15.91
CA SER A 96 9.41 -1.96 -16.08
C SER A 96 9.15 -1.12 -14.83
N GLY A 97 9.27 0.20 -15.00
CA GLY A 97 9.27 1.18 -13.93
C GLY A 97 8.08 1.03 -12.97
N ALA A 98 8.37 1.02 -11.67
CA ALA A 98 7.42 0.83 -10.57
C ALA A 98 6.20 1.77 -10.62
N ILE A 99 6.32 2.91 -11.31
CA ILE A 99 5.25 3.90 -11.53
C ILE A 99 4.13 3.35 -12.44
N VAL A 100 4.45 2.45 -13.38
CA VAL A 100 3.48 1.90 -14.35
C VAL A 100 2.53 0.89 -13.70
N THR A 101 3.01 0.11 -12.73
CA THR A 101 2.21 -0.96 -12.11
C THR A 101 1.18 -0.43 -11.10
N TRP A 102 1.50 0.60 -10.32
CA TRP A 102 0.55 1.21 -9.38
C TRP A 102 -0.64 1.86 -10.08
N LYS A 103 -0.43 2.46 -11.26
CA LYS A 103 -1.52 3.00 -12.08
C LYS A 103 -2.46 1.91 -12.61
N ARG A 104 -1.95 0.71 -12.93
CA ARG A 104 -2.79 -0.42 -13.39
C ARG A 104 -3.65 -1.03 -12.28
N THR A 105 -3.17 -1.05 -11.05
CA THR A 105 -3.89 -1.62 -9.90
C THR A 105 -4.94 -0.69 -9.29
N THR A 106 -4.80 0.63 -9.48
CA THR A 106 -5.73 1.65 -8.94
C THR A 106 -6.73 2.19 -9.96
N SER A 107 -6.51 1.93 -11.25
CA SER A 107 -7.36 2.37 -12.36
C SER A 107 -8.19 1.23 -12.93
N LYS A 108 -9.15 0.74 -12.14
CA LYS A 108 -10.46 0.24 -12.60
C LYS A 108 -11.47 0.41 -11.46
#